data_AF-A0A7V8T0S3-F1
#
_entry.id   AF-A0A7V8T0S3-F1
#
_cell.length_a   1.000
_cell.length_b   1.000
_cell.length_c   1.000
_cell.angle_alpha   90.00
_cell.angle_beta   90.00
_cell.angle_gamma   90.00
#
_symmetry.space_group_name_H-M   'P 1'
#
loop_
_entity.id
_entity.type
_entity.pdbx_description
1 polymer ?
#
loop_
_entity_poly.entity_id
_entity_poly.type
_entity_poly.pdbx_seq_one_letter_code
_entity_poly.pdbx_strand_id
1 'polypeptide(L)'
;MLIEIILEAWIALKRNVTRSLLTMLGIVWGIATVTLLIAYGSSFRNILVHGFDAFGKSVVICWPQQTSEQPGGQRAGKKVVLEQADLEMVKATAPLVKHVCLETVRRPGIAYGDRMVGTAPVRGVCPEYGEMRN
;
A
#
# COMPACT_ATOMS: atom_id res chain seq x y z
N MET A 1 -32.23 -36.16 -34.35
CA MET A 1 -32.90 -35.11 -33.56
C MET A 1 -31.92 -34.04 -33.04
N LEU A 2 -31.33 -34.15 -31.83
CA LEU A 2 -30.53 -33.06 -31.22
C LEU A 2 -29.23 -32.74 -31.98
N ILE A 3 -28.53 -33.77 -32.46
CA ILE A 3 -27.28 -33.65 -33.23
C ILE A 3 -27.53 -32.95 -34.58
N GLU A 4 -28.65 -33.24 -35.23
CA GLU A 4 -29.03 -32.63 -36.51
C GLU A 4 -29.31 -31.14 -36.36
N ILE A 5 -30.00 -30.74 -35.28
CA ILE A 5 -30.27 -29.33 -34.96
C ILE A 5 -28.96 -28.55 -34.74
N ILE A 6 -27.99 -29.14 -34.04
CA ILE A 6 -26.68 -28.51 -33.82
C ILE A 6 -25.89 -28.39 -35.12
N LEU A 7 -25.91 -29.41 -35.98
CA LEU A 7 -25.29 -29.40 -37.30
C LEU A 7 -25.89 -28.31 -38.19
N GLU A 8 -27.20 -28.19 -38.21
CA GLU A 8 -27.93 -27.21 -39.02
C GLU A 8 -27.65 -25.77 -38.53
N ALA A 9 -27.61 -25.56 -37.21
CA ALA A 9 -27.20 -24.29 -36.61
C ALA A 9 -25.75 -23.90 -36.97
N TRP A 10 -24.83 -24.88 -36.99
CA TRP A 10 -23.43 -24.65 -37.36
C TRP A 10 -23.27 -24.27 -38.83
N ILE A 11 -24.00 -24.95 -39.73
CA ILE A 11 -24.04 -24.63 -41.16
C ILE A 11 -24.60 -23.21 -41.37
N ALA A 12 -25.67 -22.84 -40.66
CA ALA A 12 -26.23 -21.50 -40.73
C ALA A 12 -25.25 -20.41 -40.25
N LEU A 13 -24.47 -20.69 -39.19
CA LEU A 13 -23.45 -19.79 -38.66
C LEU A 13 -22.31 -19.56 -39.67
N LYS A 14 -21.89 -20.64 -40.34
CA LYS A 14 -20.81 -20.64 -41.35
C LYS A 14 -21.25 -19.99 -42.68
N ARG A 15 -22.56 -19.92 -42.96
CA ARG A 15 -23.09 -19.25 -44.15
C ARG A 15 -22.88 -17.74 -44.14
N ASN A 16 -22.90 -17.11 -42.96
CA ASN A 16 -22.66 -15.67 -42.78
C ASN A 16 -21.58 -15.41 -41.72
N VAL A 17 -20.35 -15.82 -42.04
CA VAL A 17 -19.20 -15.72 -41.13
C VAL A 17 -18.96 -14.32 -40.58
N THR A 18 -19.11 -13.26 -41.39
CA THR A 18 -18.85 -11.88 -40.97
C THR A 18 -19.84 -11.42 -39.88
N ARG A 19 -21.14 -11.58 -40.13
CA ARG A 19 -22.19 -11.18 -39.17
C ARG A 19 -22.11 -11.99 -37.87
N SER A 20 -21.90 -13.30 -37.98
CA SER A 20 -21.77 -14.20 -36.83
C SER A 20 -20.53 -13.86 -36.00
N LEU A 21 -19.40 -13.54 -36.65
CA LEU A 21 -18.16 -13.18 -35.97
C LEU A 21 -18.26 -11.84 -35.24
N LEU A 22 -18.83 -10.80 -35.88
CA LEU A 22 -19.03 -9.48 -35.27
C LEU A 22 -19.93 -9.54 -34.02
N THR A 23 -21.01 -10.33 -34.07
CA THR A 23 -21.92 -10.51 -32.92
C THR A 23 -21.28 -11.29 -31.78
N MET A 24 -20.57 -12.37 -32.07
CA MET A 24 -19.83 -13.13 -31.05
C MET A 24 -18.68 -12.32 -30.45
N LEU A 25 -17.96 -11.54 -31.25
CA LEU A 25 -16.88 -10.67 -30.77
C LEU A 25 -17.41 -9.61 -29.79
N GLY A 26 -18.58 -9.02 -30.07
CA GLY A 26 -19.22 -8.09 -29.14
C GLY A 26 -19.53 -8.71 -27.78
N ILE A 27 -20.07 -9.93 -27.77
CA ILE A 27 -20.39 -10.66 -26.53
C ILE A 27 -19.10 -11.01 -25.76
N VAL A 28 -18.10 -11.57 -26.45
CA VAL A 28 -16.81 -11.96 -25.86
C VAL A 28 -16.10 -10.73 -25.28
N TRP A 29 -16.05 -9.62 -26.02
CA TRP A 29 -15.42 -8.39 -25.56
C TRP A 29 -16.16 -7.78 -24.37
N GLY A 30 -17.50 -7.83 -24.36
CA GLY A 30 -18.31 -7.39 -23.21
C GLY A 30 -17.99 -8.16 -21.93
N ILE A 31 -17.91 -9.49 -22.01
CA ILE A 31 -17.57 -10.33 -20.85
C ILE A 31 -16.10 -10.11 -20.44
N ALA A 32 -15.18 -10.04 -21.41
CA ALA A 32 -13.76 -9.84 -21.14
C ALA A 32 -13.48 -8.50 -20.43
N THR A 33 -14.05 -7.40 -20.92
CA THR A 33 -13.85 -6.07 -20.33
C THR A 33 -14.36 -5.98 -18.90
N VAL A 34 -15.56 -6.50 -18.62
CA VAL A 34 -16.14 -6.50 -17.27
C VAL A 34 -15.33 -7.36 -16.31
N THR A 35 -14.96 -8.58 -16.71
CA THR A 35 -14.16 -9.48 -15.86
C THR A 35 -12.77 -8.91 -15.56
N LEU A 36 -12.14 -8.29 -16.56
CA LEU A 36 -10.82 -7.67 -16.41
C LEU A 36 -10.87 -6.48 -15.46
N LEU A 37 -11.90 -5.62 -15.56
CA LEU A 37 -12.10 -4.51 -14.62
C LEU A 37 -12.30 -4.98 -13.18
N ILE A 38 -13.09 -6.04 -12.95
CA ILE A 38 -13.34 -6.59 -11.62
C ILE A 38 -12.05 -7.21 -11.04
N ALA A 39 -11.33 -8.01 -11.84
CA ALA A 39 -10.08 -8.62 -11.43
C ALA A 39 -9.01 -7.57 -11.11
N TYR A 40 -8.92 -6.52 -11.94
CA TYR A 40 -8.00 -5.42 -11.73
C TYR A 40 -8.34 -4.62 -10.46
N GLY A 41 -9.60 -4.23 -10.28
CA GLY A 41 -10.03 -3.42 -9.13
C GLY A 41 -9.82 -4.14 -7.78
N SER A 42 -10.14 -5.43 -7.72
CA SER A 42 -9.91 -6.23 -6.51
C SER A 42 -8.42 -6.42 -6.19
N SER A 43 -7.60 -6.71 -7.21
CA SER A 43 -6.15 -6.86 -7.06
C SER A 43 -5.49 -5.55 -6.63
N PHE A 44 -5.87 -4.43 -7.25
CA PHE A 44 -5.33 -3.11 -6.93
C PHE A 44 -5.63 -2.72 -5.47
N ARG A 45 -6.87 -2.93 -5.01
CA ARG A 45 -7.24 -2.71 -3.61
C ARG A 45 -6.38 -3.57 -2.68
N ASN A 46 -6.18 -4.85 -3.00
CA ASN A 46 -5.39 -5.74 -2.17
C ASN A 46 -3.92 -5.29 -2.07
N ILE A 47 -3.32 -4.91 -3.20
CA ILE A 47 -1.94 -4.41 -3.24
C ILE A 47 -1.80 -3.12 -2.42
N LEU A 48 -2.75 -2.19 -2.56
CA LEU A 48 -2.72 -0.96 -1.76
C LEU A 48 -2.84 -1.26 -0.27
N VAL A 49 -3.78 -2.11 0.14
CA VAL A 49 -3.96 -2.48 1.55
C VAL A 49 -2.71 -3.16 2.09
N HIS A 50 -2.10 -4.09 1.36
CA HIS A 50 -0.83 -4.71 1.75
C HIS A 50 0.33 -3.71 1.81
N GLY A 51 0.35 -2.72 0.92
CA GLY A 51 1.31 -1.62 0.98
C GLY A 51 1.13 -0.79 2.26
N PHE A 52 -0.10 -0.57 2.70
CA PHE A 52 -0.40 0.10 3.96
C PHE A 52 -0.13 -0.77 5.19
N ASP A 53 -0.32 -2.10 5.11
CA ASP A 53 0.04 -3.02 6.19
C ASP A 53 1.53 -2.91 6.58
N ALA A 54 2.42 -2.54 5.65
CA ALA A 54 3.84 -2.30 5.94
C ALA A 54 4.10 -1.12 6.90
N PHE A 55 3.12 -0.24 7.08
CA PHE A 55 3.15 0.84 8.07
C PHE A 55 2.56 0.41 9.43
N GLY A 56 1.86 -0.73 9.49
CA GLY A 56 1.13 -1.22 10.65
C GLY A 56 -0.34 -0.80 10.63
N LYS A 57 -1.25 -1.74 10.93
CA LYS A 57 -2.72 -1.55 10.80
C LYS A 57 -3.30 -0.44 11.68
N SER A 58 -2.57 0.01 12.70
CA SER A 58 -3.04 1.00 13.68
C SER A 58 -1.91 1.88 14.20
N VAL A 59 -0.93 2.20 13.34
CA VAL A 59 0.23 3.02 13.72
C VAL A 59 0.06 4.43 13.18
N VAL A 60 0.29 5.41 14.05
CA VAL A 60 0.44 6.81 13.65
C VAL A 60 1.92 7.16 13.75
N ILE A 61 2.51 7.58 12.64
CA ILE A 61 3.91 8.02 12.60
C ILE A 61 3.94 9.53 12.59
N CYS A 62 4.61 10.13 13.58
CA CYS A 62 4.83 11.56 13.65
C CYS A 62 6.28 11.87 13.26
N TRP A 63 6.46 12.64 12.18
CA TRP A 63 7.78 13.15 11.80
C TRP A 63 7.91 14.60 12.26
N PRO A 64 8.93 14.92 13.07
CA PRO A 64 9.21 16.30 13.40
C PRO A 64 9.77 17.02 12.17
N GLN A 65 8.98 17.94 11.62
CA GLN A 65 9.38 18.83 10.54
C GLN A 65 9.80 20.20 11.11
N GLN A 66 10.10 21.15 10.24
CA GLN A 66 10.29 22.54 10.63
C GLN A 66 8.94 23.22 10.83
N THR A 67 8.84 24.14 11.79
CA THR A 67 7.61 24.91 12.03
C THR A 67 7.32 25.83 10.84
N SER A 68 6.12 25.72 10.26
CA SER A 68 5.64 26.55 9.15
C SER A 68 5.26 27.97 9.58
N GLU A 69 4.79 28.12 10.82
CA GLU A 69 4.37 29.40 11.40
C GLU A 69 5.30 29.82 12.54
N GLN A 70 5.16 31.07 12.98
CA GLN A 70 5.90 31.69 14.07
C GLN A 70 5.00 31.80 15.32
N PRO A 71 4.72 30.70 16.05
CA PRO A 71 4.00 30.80 17.30
C PRO A 71 4.88 31.49 18.36
N GLY A 72 4.33 32.52 19.01
CA GLY A 72 4.93 33.12 20.21
C GLY A 72 6.25 33.86 20.01
N GLY A 73 6.48 34.50 18.85
CA GLY A 73 7.65 35.37 18.63
C GLY A 73 8.96 34.67 18.27
N GLN A 74 8.97 33.34 18.11
CA GLN A 74 10.15 32.58 17.68
C GLN A 74 10.30 32.55 16.15
N ARG A 75 11.51 32.70 15.60
CA ARG A 75 11.73 32.65 14.14
C ARG A 75 11.13 31.36 13.53
N ALA A 76 10.38 31.52 12.44
CA ALA A 76 9.91 30.40 11.62
C ALA A 76 11.10 29.54 11.14
N GLY A 77 10.86 28.24 10.92
CA GLY A 77 11.89 27.30 10.45
C GLY A 77 12.72 26.61 11.55
N LYS A 78 12.37 26.77 12.83
CA LYS A 78 12.98 25.97 13.91
C LYS A 78 12.66 24.48 13.68
N LYS A 79 13.68 23.63 13.74
CA LYS A 79 13.52 22.18 13.68
C LYS A 79 12.89 21.70 14.99
N VAL A 80 11.73 21.07 14.90
CA VAL A 80 11.14 20.37 16.05
C VAL A 80 12.01 19.15 16.35
N VAL A 81 12.28 18.90 17.62
CA VAL A 81 12.97 17.69 18.08
C VAL A 81 12.06 17.08 19.11
N LEU A 82 11.70 15.81 18.90
CA LEU A 82 10.91 15.05 19.87
C LEU A 82 11.84 14.56 20.97
N GLU A 83 11.49 14.84 22.21
CA GLU A 83 12.22 14.43 23.40
C GLU A 83 11.50 13.30 24.14
N GLN A 84 12.17 12.69 25.13
CA GLN A 84 11.54 11.65 25.96
C GLN A 84 10.35 12.20 26.78
N ALA A 85 10.39 13.47 27.18
CA ALA A 85 9.28 14.11 27.88
C ALA A 85 7.99 14.13 27.04
N ASP A 86 8.09 14.29 25.72
CA ASP A 86 6.93 14.25 24.82
C ASP A 86 6.31 12.84 24.79
N LEU A 87 7.15 11.80 24.82
CA LEU A 87 6.69 10.42 24.88
C LEU A 87 5.94 10.12 26.18
N GLU A 88 6.43 10.61 27.32
CA GLU A 88 5.76 10.48 28.63
C GLU A 88 4.42 11.24 28.64
N MET A 89 4.39 12.45 28.08
CA MET A 89 3.17 13.24 27.95
C MET A 89 2.09 12.52 27.13
N VAL A 90 2.47 11.93 25.99
CA VAL A 90 1.53 11.17 25.14
C VAL A 90 1.00 9.96 25.88
N LYS A 91 1.86 9.21 26.60
CA LYS A 91 1.43 8.07 27.43
C LYS A 91 0.44 8.48 28.53
N ALA A 92 0.63 9.66 29.14
CA ALA A 92 -0.26 10.16 30.18
C ALA A 92 -1.58 10.72 29.65
N THR A 93 -1.57 11.37 28.49
CA THR A 93 -2.70 12.16 27.96
C THR A 93 -3.59 11.36 27.00
N ALA A 94 -3.04 10.35 26.32
CA ALA A 94 -3.74 9.61 25.28
C ALA A 94 -4.06 8.16 25.72
N PRO A 95 -5.20 7.92 26.39
CA PRO A 95 -5.54 6.59 26.91
C PRO A 95 -5.83 5.53 25.83
N LEU A 96 -6.08 5.96 24.58
CA LEU A 96 -6.33 5.07 23.44
C LEU A 96 -5.03 4.53 22.83
N VAL A 97 -3.88 5.10 23.15
CA VAL A 97 -2.60 4.70 22.57
C VAL A 97 -1.99 3.60 23.44
N LYS A 98 -1.98 2.36 22.92
CA LYS A 98 -1.46 1.19 23.65
C LYS A 98 0.05 1.26 23.87
N HIS A 99 0.79 1.68 22.84
CA HIS A 99 2.24 1.76 22.87
C HIS A 99 2.74 3.01 22.15
N VAL A 100 3.84 3.57 22.65
CA VAL A 100 4.49 4.76 22.10
C VAL A 100 5.98 4.52 22.05
N CYS A 101 6.60 4.84 20.91
CA CYS A 101 8.01 4.61 20.67
C CYS A 101 8.64 5.81 19.95
N LEU A 102 9.84 6.19 20.38
CA LEU A 102 10.68 7.09 19.60
C LEU A 102 11.49 6.27 18.59
N GLU A 103 11.34 6.58 17.30
CA GLU A 103 12.11 5.97 16.22
C GLU A 103 13.20 6.94 15.76
N THR A 104 14.45 6.49 15.75
CA THR A 104 15.57 7.24 15.15
C THR A 104 16.15 6.46 13.99
N VAL A 105 16.14 7.03 12.79
CA VAL A 105 16.73 6.41 11.60
C VAL A 105 18.07 7.07 11.28
N ARG A 106 19.15 6.30 11.26
CA ARG A 106 20.47 6.71 10.77
C ARG A 106 20.88 5.79 9.62
N ARG A 107 21.75 6.29 8.73
CA ARG A 107 22.25 5.49 7.60
C ARG A 107 23.78 5.40 7.60
N PRO A 108 24.38 4.75 8.61
CA PRO A 108 25.83 4.53 8.63
C PRO A 108 26.26 3.56 7.51
N GLY A 109 27.53 3.63 7.14
CA GLY A 109 28.17 2.55 6.40
C GLY A 109 28.35 1.34 7.33
N ILE A 110 28.00 0.15 6.85
CA ILE A 110 28.16 -1.10 7.61
C ILE A 110 29.17 -1.96 6.86
N ALA A 111 30.23 -2.37 7.55
CA ALA A 111 31.22 -3.31 7.04
C ALA A 111 31.12 -4.64 7.79
N TYR A 112 31.15 -5.74 7.05
CA TYR A 112 31.18 -7.10 7.59
C TYR A 112 32.13 -7.96 6.75
N GLY A 113 33.27 -8.35 7.33
CA GLY A 113 34.37 -8.98 6.59
C GLY A 113 34.83 -8.11 5.42
N ASP A 114 34.99 -8.71 4.23
CA ASP A 114 35.39 -8.00 3.01
C ASP A 114 34.23 -7.23 2.32
N ARG A 115 33.02 -7.26 2.89
CA ARG A 115 31.83 -6.61 2.31
C ARG A 115 31.55 -5.31 3.03
N MET A 116 31.58 -4.20 2.29
CA MET A 116 31.15 -2.89 2.77
C MET A 116 29.87 -2.48 2.07
N VAL A 117 28.83 -2.16 2.84
CA VAL A 117 27.62 -1.49 2.37
C VAL A 117 27.74 -0.03 2.78
N GLY A 118 27.91 0.85 1.79
CA GLY A 118 28.18 2.28 2.04
C GLY A 118 27.05 3.02 2.75
N THR A 119 25.82 2.52 2.72
CA THR A 119 24.67 3.18 3.35
C THR A 119 23.58 2.16 3.67
N ALA A 120 23.44 1.76 4.94
CA ALA A 120 22.37 0.87 5.38
C ALA A 120 21.49 1.56 6.45
N PRO A 121 20.15 1.50 6.34
CA PRO A 121 19.27 2.13 7.32
C PRO A 121 19.28 1.35 8.64
N VAL A 122 19.86 1.95 9.68
CA VAL A 122 19.82 1.47 11.06
C VAL A 122 18.77 2.28 11.81
N ARG A 123 17.84 1.59 12.47
CA ARG A 123 16.80 2.22 13.28
C ARG A 123 17.02 1.93 14.76
N GLY A 124 17.12 2.98 15.56
CA GLY A 124 16.98 2.91 17.00
C GLY A 124 15.49 2.88 17.33
N VAL A 125 15.05 1.80 17.96
CA VAL A 125 13.65 1.55 18.33
C VAL A 125 13.57 0.96 19.74
N CYS A 126 12.40 1.07 20.35
CA CYS A 126 12.06 0.42 21.61
C CYS A 126 11.69 -1.06 21.39
N PRO A 127 11.69 -1.91 22.44
CA PRO A 127 11.33 -3.33 22.32
C PRO A 127 9.91 -3.56 21.78
N GLU A 128 8.96 -2.72 22.18
CA GLU A 128 7.54 -2.79 21.80
C GLU A 128 7.31 -2.47 20.30
N TYR A 129 8.31 -1.93 19.60
CA TYR A 129 8.20 -1.54 18.20
C TYR A 129 7.83 -2.70 17.27
N GLY A 130 8.28 -3.92 17.59
CA GLY A 130 7.96 -5.12 16.82
C GLY A 130 6.47 -5.45 16.85
N GLU A 131 5.81 -5.23 17.99
CA GLU A 131 4.36 -5.44 18.12
C GLU A 131 3.57 -4.29 17.49
N MET A 132 4.10 -3.05 17.50
CA MET A 132 3.45 -1.92 16.85
C MET A 132 3.38 -2.06 15.33
N ARG A 133 4.41 -2.66 14.71
CA ARG A 133 4.55 -2.69 13.25
C ARG A 133 4.03 -3.98 12.58
N ASN A 134 3.54 -4.95 13.35
CA ASN A 134 2.89 -6.18 12.88
C ASN A 134 1.36 -6.07 12.91
#